data_AF-A0A660Z0C8-F1
#
_entry.id   AF-A0A660Z0C8-F1
#
_cell.length_a   1.000
_cell.length_b   1.000
_cell.length_c   1.000
_cell.angle_alpha   90.00
_cell.angle_beta   90.00
_cell.angle_gamma   90.00
#
_symmetry.space_group_name_H-M   'P 1'
#
loop_
_entity.id
_entity.type
_entity.pdbx_description
1 polymer ?
#
loop_
_entity_poly.entity_id
_entity_poly.type
_entity_poly.pdbx_seq_one_letter_code
_entity_poly.pdbx_strand_id
1 'polypeptide(L)'
;MDYIIYFALTIGILVFVHEFGHFAAAKLSGMRVDVFAIGFGKRLLGWNKKTGFNFGALPKDFDGEGNTDYRLSLLPLGGYVKIAGMIDESFDTEFAKKEPQPYEFRSKGFWKKSFVITAGVFMNLLLALLVFWGANFFRGKPVTETTTLGYVVEESPADSAGFLAGDKILKINNEPVNTWEALTTQMYVQT
;
A
#
# COMPACT_ATOMS: atom_id res chain seq x y z
N MET A 1 -19.35 -13.66 1.21
CA MET A 1 -18.41 -13.91 2.33
C MET A 1 -16.96 -13.68 1.86
N ASP A 2 -16.60 -14.19 0.68
CA ASP A 2 -15.25 -14.09 0.11
C ASP A 2 -14.74 -12.65 -0.04
N TYR A 3 -15.59 -11.73 -0.52
CA TYR A 3 -15.20 -10.31 -0.64
C TYR A 3 -14.87 -9.66 0.70
N ILE A 4 -15.51 -10.07 1.79
CA ILE A 4 -15.22 -9.53 3.13
C ILE A 4 -13.84 -10.02 3.59
N ILE A 5 -13.52 -11.29 3.31
CA ILE A 5 -12.21 -11.87 3.62
C ILE A 5 -11.12 -11.18 2.77
N TYR A 6 -11.33 -11.02 1.46
CA TYR A 6 -10.38 -10.32 0.59
C TYR A 6 -10.20 -8.85 0.99
N PHE A 7 -11.29 -8.17 1.34
CA PHE A 7 -11.23 -6.80 1.85
C PHE A 7 -10.40 -6.72 3.14
N ALA A 8 -10.70 -7.57 4.13
CA ALA A 8 -9.97 -7.60 5.39
C ALA A 8 -8.48 -7.91 5.21
N LEU A 9 -8.15 -8.89 4.35
CA LEU A 9 -6.77 -9.22 4.00
C LEU A 9 -6.05 -8.06 3.32
N THR A 10 -6.72 -7.41 2.35
CA THR A 10 -6.14 -6.29 1.60
C THR A 10 -5.85 -5.10 2.50
N ILE A 11 -6.81 -4.72 3.36
CA ILE A 11 -6.61 -3.66 4.35
C ILE A 11 -5.53 -4.04 5.35
N GLY A 12 -5.52 -5.29 5.83
CA GLY A 12 -4.50 -5.79 6.75
C GLY A 12 -3.08 -5.69 6.20
N ILE A 13 -2.87 -6.09 4.93
CA ILE A 13 -1.58 -5.97 4.25
C ILE A 13 -1.19 -4.51 4.07
N LEU A 14 -2.12 -3.67 3.60
CA LEU A 14 -1.88 -2.25 3.34
C LEU A 14 -1.49 -1.51 4.63
N VAL A 15 -2.21 -1.75 5.72
CA VAL A 15 -1.89 -1.19 7.03
C VAL A 15 -0.54 -1.71 7.52
N PHE A 16 -0.30 -3.02 7.47
CA PHE A 16 0.96 -3.60 7.92
C PHE A 16 2.17 -2.98 7.21
N VAL A 17 2.10 -2.85 5.88
CA VAL A 17 3.18 -2.27 5.08
C VAL A 17 3.35 -0.77 5.37
N HIS A 18 2.25 -0.05 5.58
CA HIS A 18 2.28 1.37 5.99
C HIS A 18 3.00 1.55 7.33
N GLU A 19 2.55 0.84 8.37
CA GLU A 19 3.17 0.90 9.70
C GLU A 19 4.62 0.44 9.65
N PHE A 20 4.92 -0.60 8.86
CA PHE A 20 6.28 -1.07 8.67
C PHE A 20 7.20 0.03 8.10
N GLY A 21 6.68 0.89 7.23
CA GLY A 21 7.42 2.05 6.72
C GLY A 21 7.84 3.01 7.82
N HIS A 22 6.91 3.43 8.67
CA HIS A 22 7.21 4.28 9.83
C HIS A 22 8.21 3.60 10.78
N PHE A 23 7.98 2.33 11.09
CA PHE A 23 8.85 1.53 11.95
C PHE A 23 10.28 1.45 11.41
N ALA A 24 10.45 1.06 10.15
CA ALA A 24 11.74 0.91 9.52
C ALA A 24 12.47 2.25 9.46
N ALA A 25 11.79 3.32 9.03
CA ALA A 25 12.37 4.66 8.96
C ALA A 25 12.81 5.17 10.34
N ALA A 26 12.03 4.92 11.39
CA ALA A 26 12.35 5.31 12.75
C ALA A 26 13.60 4.59 13.26
N LYS A 27 13.66 3.26 13.09
CA LYS A 27 14.84 2.45 13.47
C LYS A 27 16.09 2.88 12.71
N LEU A 28 15.99 3.09 11.40
CA LEU A 28 17.10 3.57 10.56
C LEU A 28 17.57 4.98 10.97
N SER A 29 16.66 5.83 11.44
CA SER A 29 16.97 7.16 11.95
C SER A 29 17.57 7.16 13.37
N GLY A 30 17.74 5.98 13.98
CA GLY A 30 18.22 5.82 15.35
C GLY A 30 17.23 6.33 16.38
N MET A 31 15.93 6.22 16.09
CA MET A 31 14.85 6.50 17.03
C MET A 31 14.41 5.19 17.72
N ARG A 32 14.01 5.31 18.98
CA ARG A 32 13.41 4.19 19.71
C ARG A 32 11.96 4.04 19.29
N VAL A 33 11.55 2.78 19.10
CA VAL A 33 10.18 2.41 18.82
C VAL A 33 9.74 1.43 19.90
N ASP A 34 8.78 1.85 20.71
CA ASP A 34 8.32 1.10 21.88
C ASP A 34 7.28 0.06 21.48
N VAL A 35 6.42 0.38 20.50
CA VAL A 35 5.34 -0.49 20.05
C VAL A 35 5.25 -0.52 18.54
N PHE A 36 5.09 -1.72 17.99
CA PHE A 36 4.61 -1.94 16.64
C PHE A 36 3.31 -2.72 16.72
N ALA A 37 2.18 -2.09 16.42
CA ALA A 37 0.86 -2.68 16.60
C ALA A 37 0.12 -2.83 15.27
N ILE A 38 -0.42 -4.03 15.06
CA ILE A 38 -1.48 -4.26 14.07
C ILE A 38 -2.80 -4.30 14.84
N GLY A 39 -3.73 -3.44 14.46
CA GLY A 39 -4.99 -3.23 15.14
C GLY A 39 -4.93 -2.30 16.35
N PHE A 40 -6.10 -1.93 16.86
CA PHE A 40 -6.31 -1.04 17.99
C PHE A 40 -6.89 -1.75 19.22
N GLY A 41 -6.76 -1.08 20.38
CA GLY A 41 -7.39 -1.49 21.63
C GLY A 41 -6.57 -2.50 22.43
N LYS A 42 -7.26 -3.50 23.01
CA LYS A 42 -6.61 -4.49 23.88
C LYS A 42 -5.66 -5.38 23.09
N ARG A 43 -4.42 -5.47 23.55
CA ARG A 43 -3.41 -6.42 23.07
C ARG A 43 -3.91 -7.86 23.29
N LEU A 44 -4.02 -8.62 22.20
CA LEU A 44 -4.43 -10.03 22.23
C LEU A 44 -3.22 -10.93 22.36
N LEU A 45 -2.22 -10.69 21.53
CA LEU A 45 -0.98 -11.45 21.48
C LEU A 45 0.14 -10.51 21.08
N GLY A 46 1.35 -10.85 21.48
CA GLY A 46 2.52 -10.11 21.05
C GLY A 46 3.82 -10.76 21.44
N TRP A 47 4.89 -10.20 20.92
CA TRP A 47 6.25 -10.64 21.14
C TRP A 47 7.13 -9.45 21.47
N ASN A 48 7.91 -9.59 22.54
CA ASN A 48 8.97 -8.65 22.90
C ASN A 48 10.21 -9.45 23.30
N LYS A 49 11.40 -8.90 23.06
CA LYS A 49 12.67 -9.54 23.45
C LYS A 49 12.76 -9.88 24.95
N LYS A 50 12.10 -9.12 25.83
CA LYS A 50 12.11 -9.33 27.28
C LYS A 50 11.17 -10.44 27.74
N THR A 51 9.95 -10.43 27.24
CA THR A 51 8.87 -11.29 27.75
C THR A 51 8.58 -12.47 26.83
N GLY A 52 9.27 -12.57 25.70
CA GLY A 52 9.02 -13.58 24.67
C GLY A 52 7.64 -13.40 24.03
N PHE A 53 7.10 -14.51 23.52
CA PHE A 53 5.73 -14.54 23.01
C PHE A 53 4.75 -14.73 24.17
N ASN A 54 3.74 -13.87 24.25
CA ASN A 54 2.73 -13.95 25.30
C ASN A 54 1.36 -13.49 24.80
N PHE A 55 0.34 -13.97 25.51
CA PHE A 55 -1.05 -13.61 25.29
C PHE A 55 -1.52 -12.59 26.33
N GLY A 56 -2.47 -11.76 25.94
CA GLY A 56 -3.10 -10.77 26.79
C GLY A 56 -2.34 -9.45 26.88
N ALA A 57 -2.85 -8.58 27.75
CA ALA A 57 -2.30 -7.26 27.97
C ALA A 57 -1.00 -7.33 28.78
N LEU A 58 -0.02 -6.49 28.41
CA LEU A 58 1.13 -6.22 29.26
C LEU A 58 0.74 -5.23 30.38
N PRO A 59 1.47 -5.22 31.51
CA PRO A 59 1.32 -4.19 32.53
C PRO A 59 1.40 -2.79 31.90
N LYS A 60 0.61 -1.84 32.41
CA LYS A 60 0.54 -0.48 31.85
C LYS A 60 1.87 0.28 31.98
N ASP A 61 2.68 -0.11 32.94
CA ASP A 61 3.99 0.39 33.33
C ASP A 61 5.16 -0.39 32.72
N PHE A 62 4.89 -1.29 31.76
CA PHE A 62 5.93 -2.05 31.08
C PHE A 62 6.79 -1.14 30.17
N ASP A 63 8.03 -0.84 30.61
CA ASP A 63 8.97 0.04 29.89
C ASP A 63 9.72 -0.66 28.73
N GLY A 64 9.61 -2.00 28.62
CA GLY A 64 10.24 -2.80 27.54
C GLY A 64 11.77 -2.67 27.43
N GLU A 65 12.41 -1.85 28.27
CA GLU A 65 13.81 -1.44 28.23
C GLU A 65 14.27 -0.99 26.83
N GLY A 66 13.40 -0.31 26.10
CA GLY A 66 13.65 0.14 24.74
C GLY A 66 13.57 -0.95 23.65
N ASN A 67 13.10 -2.15 24.00
CA ASN A 67 12.74 -3.18 23.03
C ASN A 67 11.33 -2.96 22.52
N THR A 68 11.14 -3.11 21.21
CA THR A 68 9.84 -3.00 20.57
C THR A 68 8.94 -4.17 20.97
N ASP A 69 7.74 -3.87 21.46
CA ASP A 69 6.67 -4.85 21.59
C ASP A 69 5.88 -4.92 20.28
N TYR A 70 6.00 -6.06 19.59
CA TYR A 70 5.25 -6.38 18.39
C TYR A 70 3.93 -6.99 18.81
N ARG A 71 2.81 -6.33 18.56
CA ARG A 71 1.51 -6.76 19.07
C ARG A 71 0.44 -6.81 17.99
N LEU A 72 -0.49 -7.74 18.19
CA LEU A 72 -1.77 -7.78 17.51
C LEU A 72 -2.87 -7.43 18.51
N SER A 73 -3.69 -6.46 18.17
CA SER A 73 -4.75 -5.94 19.03
C SER A 73 -6.13 -6.39 18.55
N LEU A 74 -7.12 -6.27 19.42
CA LEU A 74 -8.47 -6.78 19.21
C LEU A 74 -9.18 -6.23 17.97
N LEU A 75 -9.04 -4.93 17.70
CA LEU A 75 -9.76 -4.28 16.61
C LEU A 75 -8.86 -4.26 15.36
N PRO A 76 -9.20 -4.97 14.26
CA PRO A 76 -8.36 -5.04 13.07
C PRO A 76 -8.45 -3.77 12.18
N LEU A 77 -8.92 -2.66 12.74
CA LEU A 77 -9.26 -1.43 12.01
C LEU A 77 -8.07 -0.46 11.86
N GLY A 78 -6.89 -0.96 11.49
CA GLY A 78 -5.69 -0.13 11.35
C GLY A 78 -4.51 -0.68 12.14
N GLY A 79 -3.57 0.19 12.52
CA GLY A 79 -2.34 -0.13 13.23
C GLY A 79 -1.69 1.17 13.71
N TYR A 80 -0.62 1.05 14.48
CA TYR A 80 0.17 2.23 14.89
C TYR A 80 1.60 1.85 15.29
N VAL A 81 2.50 2.81 15.16
CA VAL A 81 3.90 2.71 15.58
C VAL A 81 4.21 3.74 16.65
N LYS A 82 4.42 3.26 17.89
CA LYS A 82 4.78 4.13 19.01
C LYS A 82 6.25 4.47 19.00
N ILE A 83 6.56 5.66 18.49
CA ILE A 83 7.92 6.21 18.43
C ILE A 83 8.15 7.08 19.66
N ALA A 84 9.25 6.85 20.38
CA ALA A 84 9.57 7.58 21.59
C ALA A 84 9.64 9.10 21.31
N GLY A 85 8.94 9.91 22.11
CA GLY A 85 8.97 11.37 21.99
C GLY A 85 8.19 11.95 20.80
N MET A 86 7.28 11.17 20.21
CA MET A 86 6.28 11.61 19.22
C MET A 86 4.88 11.42 19.82
N ILE A 87 4.00 12.40 19.62
CA ILE A 87 2.57 12.20 19.86
C ILE A 87 2.04 11.49 18.62
N ASP A 88 1.63 10.24 18.80
CA ASP A 88 1.11 9.36 17.77
C ASP A 88 -0.35 8.99 18.10
N GLU A 89 -0.89 7.97 17.42
CA GLU A 89 -2.23 7.44 17.64
C GLU A 89 -2.43 6.83 19.04
N SER A 90 -1.35 6.63 19.81
CA SER A 90 -1.40 6.21 21.21
C SER A 90 -1.65 7.37 22.18
N PHE A 91 -1.62 8.63 21.70
CA PHE A 91 -1.84 9.87 22.46
C PHE A 91 -1.00 9.98 23.74
N ASP A 92 0.21 9.40 23.74
CA ASP A 92 1.13 9.52 24.87
C ASP A 92 1.74 10.93 24.93
N THR A 93 1.66 11.58 26.08
CA THR A 93 2.18 12.93 26.33
C THR A 93 3.14 13.00 27.51
N GLU A 94 3.42 11.87 28.18
CA GLU A 94 4.22 11.84 29.41
C GLU A 94 5.69 12.28 29.19
N PHE A 95 6.21 12.08 27.97
CA PHE A 95 7.55 12.52 27.59
C PHE A 95 7.67 14.05 27.48
N ALA A 96 6.57 14.78 27.26
CA ALA A 96 6.61 16.22 27.03
C ALA A 96 7.14 17.02 28.23
N LYS A 97 7.04 16.44 29.44
CA LYS A 97 7.51 17.05 30.70
C LYS A 97 9.00 16.82 30.99
N LYS A 98 9.67 15.94 30.24
CA LYS A 98 11.08 15.56 30.45
C LYS A 98 11.99 16.18 29.40
N GLU A 99 13.29 16.25 29.67
CA GLU A 99 14.25 16.71 28.66
C GLU A 99 14.34 15.76 27.45
N PRO A 100 14.52 16.29 26.23
CA PRO A 100 14.64 15.48 25.01
C PRO A 100 15.79 14.47 25.06
N GLN A 101 15.45 13.19 24.97
CA GLN A 101 16.47 12.14 24.92
C GLN A 101 17.00 11.95 23.50
N PRO A 102 18.28 11.55 23.30
CA PRO A 102 18.87 11.42 21.97
C PRO A 102 18.19 10.43 21.03
N TYR A 103 17.45 9.46 21.58
CA TYR A 103 16.71 8.44 20.84
C TYR A 103 15.25 8.81 20.56
N GLU A 104 14.78 9.96 21.04
CA GLU A 104 13.43 10.44 20.82
C GLU A 104 13.28 11.14 19.47
N PHE A 105 12.08 11.10 18.92
CA PHE A 105 11.70 11.81 17.70
C PHE A 105 12.01 13.31 17.82
N ARG A 106 11.61 13.96 18.94
CA ARG A 106 11.78 15.41 19.14
C ARG A 106 13.23 15.88 19.12
N SER A 107 14.21 15.03 19.47
CA SER A 107 15.63 15.40 19.47
C SER A 107 16.29 15.29 18.09
N LYS A 108 15.64 14.69 17.09
CA LYS A 108 16.18 14.56 15.73
C LYS A 108 15.97 15.83 14.91
N GLY A 109 16.84 16.04 13.92
CA GLY A 109 16.71 17.11 12.93
C GLY A 109 15.50 16.94 12.02
N PHE A 110 15.08 18.04 11.40
CA PHE A 110 13.89 18.12 10.53
C PHE A 110 13.84 17.01 9.47
N TRP A 111 14.92 16.79 8.72
CA TRP A 111 14.94 15.80 7.64
C TRP A 111 14.67 14.37 8.11
N LYS A 112 15.18 13.98 9.29
CA LYS A 112 14.91 12.65 9.86
C LYS A 112 13.46 12.53 10.30
N LYS A 113 12.88 13.58 10.87
CA LYS A 113 11.46 13.63 11.25
C LYS A 113 10.56 13.49 10.03
N SER A 114 10.82 14.28 9.00
CA SER A 114 10.07 14.23 7.74
C SER A 114 10.16 12.86 7.07
N PHE A 115 11.35 12.26 7.03
CA PHE A 115 11.56 10.92 6.49
C PHE A 115 10.69 9.87 7.22
N VAL A 116 10.64 9.92 8.55
CA VAL A 116 9.83 8.99 9.34
C VAL A 116 8.33 9.19 9.12
N ILE A 117 7.85 10.44 9.09
CA ILE A 117 6.43 10.75 8.91
C ILE A 117 5.95 10.38 7.48
N THR A 118 6.79 10.50 6.45
CA THR A 118 6.36 10.20 5.08
C THR A 118 6.59 8.74 4.69
N ALA A 119 7.39 7.98 5.45
CA ALA A 119 7.78 6.62 5.12
C ALA A 119 6.61 5.66 4.92
N GLY A 120 5.54 5.76 5.73
CA GLY A 120 4.38 4.88 5.59
C GLY A 120 3.65 5.07 4.26
N VAL A 121 3.44 6.31 3.84
CA VAL A 121 2.81 6.62 2.54
C VAL A 121 3.69 6.14 1.39
N PHE A 122 5.00 6.38 1.48
CA PHE A 122 5.96 5.93 0.47
C PHE A 122 5.98 4.40 0.34
N MET A 123 5.92 3.66 1.46
CA MET A 123 5.87 2.20 1.43
C MET A 123 4.60 1.66 0.77
N ASN A 124 3.46 2.32 0.93
CA ASN A 124 2.23 1.94 0.21
C ASN A 124 2.31 2.24 -1.29
N LEU A 125 2.92 3.37 -1.68
CA LEU A 125 3.19 3.67 -3.08
C LEU A 125 4.11 2.61 -3.70
N LEU A 126 5.17 2.23 -2.98
CA LEU A 126 6.09 1.18 -3.40
C LEU A 126 5.37 -0.18 -3.50
N LEU A 127 4.54 -0.53 -2.53
CA LEU A 127 3.72 -1.74 -2.57
C LEU A 127 2.82 -1.76 -3.80
N ALA A 128 2.12 -0.67 -4.10
CA ALA A 128 1.27 -0.59 -5.28
C ALA A 128 2.09 -0.79 -6.56
N LEU A 129 3.25 -0.14 -6.68
CA LEU A 129 4.14 -0.31 -7.81
C LEU A 129 4.59 -1.76 -7.97
N LEU A 130 5.02 -2.42 -6.89
CA LEU A 130 5.44 -3.81 -6.91
C LEU A 130 4.31 -4.77 -7.26
N VAL A 131 3.09 -4.52 -6.75
CA VAL A 131 1.91 -5.33 -7.06
C VAL A 131 1.53 -5.21 -8.53
N PHE A 132 1.44 -3.99 -9.07
CA PHE A 132 1.11 -3.80 -10.49
C PHE A 132 2.22 -4.30 -11.40
N TRP A 133 3.48 -4.04 -11.07
CA TRP A 133 4.62 -4.53 -11.83
C TRP A 133 4.66 -6.06 -11.83
N GLY A 134 4.56 -6.69 -10.66
CA GLY A 134 4.53 -8.16 -10.54
C GLY A 134 3.33 -8.77 -11.28
N ALA A 135 2.14 -8.18 -11.16
CA ALA A 135 0.96 -8.64 -11.86
C ALA A 135 1.17 -8.65 -13.39
N ASN A 136 1.73 -7.56 -13.95
CA ASN A 136 2.03 -7.47 -15.38
C ASN A 136 3.18 -8.41 -15.80
N PHE A 137 4.18 -8.59 -14.94
CA PHE A 137 5.31 -9.49 -15.24
C PHE A 137 4.87 -10.94 -15.35
N PHE A 138 4.00 -11.42 -14.45
CA PHE A 138 3.54 -12.82 -14.46
C PHE A 138 2.36 -13.08 -15.38
N ARG A 139 1.42 -12.14 -15.52
CA ARG A 139 0.21 -12.33 -16.36
C ARG A 139 0.33 -11.76 -17.77
N GLY A 140 1.42 -11.04 -18.07
CA GLY A 140 1.54 -10.27 -19.30
C GLY A 140 0.63 -9.03 -19.28
N LYS A 141 0.63 -8.30 -20.40
CA LYS A 141 -0.32 -7.19 -20.61
C LYS A 141 -1.71 -7.79 -20.89
N PRO A 142 -2.79 -7.33 -20.23
CA PRO A 142 -4.14 -7.71 -20.60
C PRO A 142 -4.47 -7.06 -21.95
N VAL A 143 -4.23 -7.80 -23.03
CA VAL A 143 -4.61 -7.39 -24.38
C VAL A 143 -5.98 -7.97 -24.65
N THR A 144 -6.98 -7.10 -24.81
CA THR A 144 -8.29 -7.54 -25.28
C THR A 144 -8.16 -7.87 -26.76
N GLU A 145 -8.17 -9.16 -27.09
CA GLU A 145 -8.12 -9.67 -28.47
C GLU A 145 -9.47 -9.48 -29.18
N THR A 146 -9.87 -8.22 -29.34
CA THR A 146 -11.05 -7.86 -30.10
C THR A 146 -10.78 -6.67 -31.00
N THR A 147 -11.41 -6.74 -32.17
CA THR A 147 -11.51 -5.69 -33.18
C THR A 147 -12.98 -5.52 -33.56
N THR A 148 -13.89 -5.98 -32.69
CA THR A 148 -15.33 -5.87 -32.87
C THR A 148 -15.79 -4.46 -32.54
N LEU A 149 -16.49 -3.84 -33.48
CA LEU A 149 -17.08 -2.51 -33.33
C LEU A 149 -18.18 -2.56 -32.27
N GLY A 150 -18.02 -1.81 -31.18
CA GLY A 150 -19.05 -1.71 -30.14
C GLY A 150 -20.24 -0.86 -30.59
N TYR A 151 -19.96 0.24 -31.28
CA TYR A 151 -20.95 1.12 -31.90
C TYR A 151 -20.29 1.89 -33.05
N VAL A 152 -21.11 2.40 -33.97
CA VAL A 152 -20.68 3.28 -35.07
C VAL A 152 -21.39 4.61 -34.90
N VAL A 153 -20.65 5.71 -35.02
CA VAL A 153 -21.18 7.07 -34.89
C VAL A 153 -21.90 7.45 -36.18
N GLU A 154 -23.14 7.94 -36.09
CA GLU A 154 -23.90 8.43 -37.25
C GLU A 154 -23.14 9.56 -37.98
N GLU A 155 -23.24 9.61 -39.30
CA GLU A 155 -22.56 10.58 -40.18
C GLU A 155 -21.02 10.52 -40.15
N SER A 156 -20.44 9.48 -39.52
CA SER A 156 -18.99 9.27 -39.53
C SER A 156 -18.51 8.65 -40.86
N PRO A 157 -17.19 8.73 -41.16
CA PRO A 157 -16.63 8.01 -42.30
C PRO A 157 -16.87 6.48 -42.24
N ALA A 158 -16.94 5.91 -41.04
CA ALA A 158 -17.25 4.50 -40.84
C ALA A 158 -18.72 4.19 -41.17
N ASP A 159 -19.65 5.05 -40.76
CA ASP A 159 -21.07 4.93 -41.11
C ASP A 159 -21.28 5.06 -42.63
N SER A 160 -20.63 6.05 -43.25
CA SER A 160 -20.66 6.25 -44.72
C SER A 160 -20.04 5.08 -45.50
N ALA A 161 -19.10 4.36 -44.89
CA ALA A 161 -18.49 3.15 -45.46
C ALA A 161 -19.29 1.87 -45.18
N GLY A 162 -20.43 1.97 -44.48
CA GLY A 162 -21.35 0.86 -44.22
C GLY A 162 -20.95 -0.06 -43.06
N PHE A 163 -20.08 0.39 -42.15
CA PHE A 163 -19.76 -0.37 -40.94
C PHE A 163 -20.96 -0.40 -39.98
N LEU A 164 -21.16 -1.55 -39.34
CA LEU A 164 -22.21 -1.76 -38.36
C LEU A 164 -21.65 -2.17 -37.00
N ALA A 165 -22.41 -1.89 -35.93
CA ALA A 165 -22.11 -2.41 -34.60
C ALA A 165 -22.11 -3.95 -34.63
N GLY A 166 -21.06 -4.56 -34.09
CA GLY A 166 -20.83 -6.00 -34.13
C GLY A 166 -19.91 -6.48 -35.27
N ASP A 167 -19.59 -5.64 -36.25
CA ASP A 167 -18.60 -5.98 -37.27
C ASP A 167 -17.23 -6.22 -36.65
N LYS A 168 -16.49 -7.21 -37.16
CA LYS A 168 -15.13 -7.53 -36.71
C LYS A 168 -14.12 -7.19 -37.80
N ILE A 169 -13.22 -6.25 -37.50
CA ILE A 169 -12.16 -5.86 -38.44
C ILE A 169 -11.07 -6.93 -38.43
N LEU A 170 -10.86 -7.58 -39.58
CA LEU A 170 -9.88 -8.67 -39.69
C LEU A 170 -8.50 -8.17 -40.13
N LYS A 171 -8.46 -7.18 -41.03
CA LYS A 171 -7.24 -6.69 -41.67
C LYS A 171 -7.34 -5.20 -42.02
N ILE A 172 -6.20 -4.52 -42.06
CA ILE A 172 -6.02 -3.17 -42.66
C ILE A 172 -4.85 -3.26 -43.63
N ASN A 173 -5.01 -2.75 -44.86
CA ASN A 173 -3.94 -2.75 -45.88
C ASN A 173 -3.28 -4.13 -46.09
N ASN A 174 -4.08 -5.20 -46.06
CA ASN A 174 -3.68 -6.61 -46.08
C ASN A 174 -2.94 -7.14 -44.84
N GLU A 175 -2.64 -6.32 -43.85
CA GLU A 175 -2.05 -6.74 -42.59
C GLU A 175 -3.13 -7.18 -41.58
N PRO A 176 -3.00 -8.36 -40.95
CA PRO A 176 -3.95 -8.85 -39.96
C PRO A 176 -3.91 -8.04 -38.67
N VAL A 177 -5.10 -7.70 -38.16
CA VAL A 177 -5.27 -6.98 -36.88
C VAL A 177 -6.14 -7.78 -35.94
N ASN A 178 -5.61 -8.05 -34.74
CA ASN A 178 -6.30 -8.84 -33.71
C ASN A 178 -6.64 -8.00 -32.46
N THR A 179 -6.21 -6.74 -32.44
CA THR A 179 -6.35 -5.84 -31.29
C THR A 179 -6.62 -4.42 -31.75
N TRP A 180 -7.29 -3.64 -30.93
CA TRP A 180 -7.49 -2.20 -31.16
C TRP A 180 -6.17 -1.43 -31.27
N GLU A 181 -5.14 -1.81 -30.51
CA GLU A 181 -3.82 -1.18 -30.58
C GLU A 181 -3.12 -1.44 -31.92
N ALA A 182 -3.22 -2.67 -32.44
CA ALA A 182 -2.71 -2.99 -33.77
C ALA A 182 -3.49 -2.23 -34.86
N LEU A 183 -4.81 -2.13 -34.72
CA LEU A 183 -5.68 -1.40 -35.62
C LEU A 183 -5.30 0.08 -35.70
N THR A 184 -5.18 0.77 -34.57
CA THR A 184 -4.79 2.19 -34.53
C THR A 184 -3.37 2.39 -35.04
N THR A 185 -2.43 1.51 -34.69
CA THR A 185 -1.06 1.57 -35.20
C THR A 185 -1.03 1.51 -36.73
N GLN A 186 -1.77 0.58 -37.33
CA GLN A 186 -1.83 0.46 -38.79
C GLN A 186 -2.50 1.66 -39.45
N MET A 187 -3.52 2.25 -38.82
CA MET A 187 -4.20 3.44 -39.34
C MET A 187 -3.33 4.72 -39.30
N TYR A 188 -2.51 4.91 -38.25
CA TYR A 188 -1.78 6.16 -38.05
C TYR A 188 -0.34 6.15 -38.54
N VAL A 189 0.32 4.99 -38.59
CA VAL A 189 1.75 4.89 -38.92
C VAL A 189 2.00 4.57 -40.40
N GLN A 190 1.03 3.95 -41.10
CA GLN A 190 1.18 3.49 -42.48
C GLN A 190 0.32 4.24 -43.52
N THR A 191 -0.14 5.46 -43.21
CA THR A 191 -0.74 6.37 -44.21
C THR A 191 0.29 6.94 -45.18
#